data_AF-A0A954GMD5-F1
#
_entry.id   AF-A0A954GMD5-F1
#
_cell.length_a   1.000
_cell.length_b   1.000
_cell.length_c   1.000
_cell.angle_alpha   90.00
_cell.angle_beta   90.00
_cell.angle_gamma   90.00
#
_symmetry.space_group_name_H-M   'P 1'
#
loop_
_entity.id
_entity.type
_entity.pdbx_description
1 polymer ?
#
loop_
_entity_poly.entity_id
_entity_poly.type
_entity_poly.pdbx_seq_one_letter_code
_entity_poly.pdbx_strand_id
1 'polypeptide(L)'
;QGGFLVCMDFKTGEILWRERKAPKGSLTLADGRLYLRTESGSVILFEPNREQFVEHGRFEQPDRTREPAWTHPVIANGKLYIRDQNLLLCYDVKK
;
A
#
# COMPACT_ATOMS: atom_id res chain seq x y z
N GLN A 1 -9.64 -5.47 11.44
CA GLN A 1 -8.83 -4.30 11.01
C GLN A 1 -9.68 -3.06 11.12
N GLY A 2 -9.12 -1.98 11.65
CA GLY A 2 -9.76 -0.66 11.67
C GLY A 2 -9.17 0.25 10.60
N GLY A 3 -9.83 1.38 10.34
CA GLY A 3 -9.35 2.42 9.44
C GLY A 3 -9.89 2.34 8.02
N PHE A 4 -9.54 3.37 7.25
CA PHE A 4 -9.91 3.59 5.86
C PHE A 4 -8.78 4.39 5.20
N LEU A 5 -8.51 4.14 3.93
CA LEU A 5 -7.71 5.04 3.11
C LEU A 5 -8.54 6.30 2.85
N VAL A 6 -7.92 7.46 3.03
CA VAL A 6 -8.55 8.76 2.79
C VAL A 6 -7.86 9.44 1.63
N CYS A 7 -8.64 9.92 0.67
CA CYS A 7 -8.19 11.01 -0.19
C CYS A 7 -8.71 12.33 0.38
N MET A 8 -7.79 13.26 0.57
CA MET A 8 -8.05 14.55 1.15
C MET A 8 -7.46 15.63 0.25
N ASP A 9 -8.19 16.71 0.05
CA ASP A 9 -7.61 17.89 -0.54
C ASP A 9 -6.60 18.51 0.43
N PHE A 10 -5.34 18.58 0.01
CA PHE A 10 -4.25 19.05 0.86
C PHE A 10 -4.41 20.50 1.30
N LYS A 11 -5.06 21.35 0.50
CA LYS A 11 -5.21 22.77 0.80
C LYS A 11 -6.37 23.03 1.75
N THR A 12 -7.50 22.36 1.53
CA THR A 12 -8.73 22.62 2.30
C THR A 12 -8.94 21.67 3.47
N GLY A 13 -8.29 20.50 3.47
CA GLY A 13 -8.56 19.41 4.40
C GLY A 13 -9.87 18.66 4.12
N GLU A 14 -10.56 18.99 3.01
CA GLU A 14 -11.78 18.31 2.61
C GLU A 14 -11.51 16.83 2.30
N ILE A 15 -12.33 15.95 2.85
CA ILE A 15 -12.28 14.53 2.54
C ILE A 15 -13.05 14.31 1.24
N LEU A 16 -12.33 13.98 0.17
CA LEU A 16 -12.92 13.72 -1.14
C LEU A 16 -13.61 12.36 -1.15
N TRP A 17 -12.95 11.34 -0.58
CA TRP A 17 -13.51 10.00 -0.40
C TRP A 17 -12.79 9.19 0.68
N ARG A 18 -13.41 8.08 1.09
CA ARG A 18 -12.87 7.09 2.02
C ARG A 18 -13.07 5.67 1.47
N GLU A 19 -12.06 4.82 1.55
CA GLU A 19 -12.13 3.43 1.08
C GLU A 19 -11.77 2.45 2.21
N ARG A 20 -12.61 1.43 2.42
CA ARG A 20 -12.42 0.38 3.43
C ARG A 20 -11.65 -0.83 2.89
N LYS A 21 -11.68 -1.06 1.57
CA LYS A 21 -10.91 -2.13 0.90
C LYS A 21 -9.40 -1.93 1.02
N ALA A 22 -8.98 -0.69 1.30
CA ALA A 22 -7.60 -0.27 1.57
C ALA A 22 -7.52 0.24 3.03
N PRO A 23 -7.47 -0.64 4.04
CA PRO A 23 -7.48 -0.25 5.44
C PRO A 23 -6.13 0.32 5.88
N LYS A 24 -5.97 0.54 7.19
CA LYS A 24 -4.74 1.06 7.79
C LYS A 24 -3.50 0.27 7.31
N GLY A 25 -2.44 1.01 6.97
CA GLY A 25 -1.18 0.45 6.50
C GLY A 25 -0.16 1.53 6.13
N SER A 26 0.95 1.10 5.54
CA SER A 26 2.04 1.95 5.08
C SER A 26 1.99 2.14 3.57
N LEU A 27 2.21 3.37 3.11
CA LEU A 27 2.10 3.77 1.71
C LEU A 27 3.47 4.12 1.10
N THR A 28 3.62 3.89 -0.20
CA THR A 28 4.72 4.41 -1.02
C THR A 28 4.25 4.70 -2.43
N LEU A 29 4.65 5.84 -2.98
CA LEU A 29 4.38 6.24 -4.37
C LEU A 29 5.60 5.93 -5.25
N ALA A 30 5.39 5.23 -6.35
CA ALA A 30 6.41 5.04 -7.38
C ALA A 30 5.74 4.88 -8.75
N ASP A 31 6.32 5.49 -9.78
CA ASP A 31 5.83 5.44 -11.17
C ASP A 31 4.32 5.73 -11.30
N GLY A 32 3.84 6.74 -10.57
CA GLY A 32 2.41 7.15 -10.58
C GLY A 32 1.46 6.15 -9.92
N ARG A 33 1.95 5.12 -9.22
CA ARG A 33 1.14 4.15 -8.47
C ARG A 33 1.46 4.19 -6.98
N LEU A 34 0.43 4.02 -6.15
CA LEU A 34 0.55 3.86 -4.71
C LEU A 34 0.54 2.37 -4.35
N TYR A 35 1.50 2.00 -3.51
CA TYR A 35 1.64 0.68 -2.92
C TYR A 35 1.27 0.78 -1.44
N LEU A 36 0.16 0.17 -1.05
CA LEU A 36 -0.27 0.06 0.34
C LEU A 36 0.06 -1.32 0.87
N ARG A 37 0.86 -1.40 1.94
CA ARG A 37 0.97 -2.60 2.75
C ARG A 37 0.06 -2.46 3.97
N THR A 38 -1.02 -3.23 4.04
CA THR A 38 -1.96 -3.19 5.15
C THR A 38 -1.35 -3.79 6.42
N GLU A 39 -1.90 -3.49 7.59
CA GLU A 39 -1.46 -4.12 8.85
C GLU A 39 -1.57 -5.65 8.86
N SER A 40 -2.45 -6.23 8.04
CA SER A 40 -2.53 -7.69 7.85
C SER A 40 -1.56 -8.24 6.81
N GLY A 41 -0.73 -7.40 6.21
CA GLY A 41 0.27 -7.80 5.24
C GLY A 41 -0.22 -7.93 3.79
N SER A 42 -1.47 -7.58 3.48
CA SER A 42 -1.89 -7.52 2.08
C SER A 42 -1.21 -6.34 1.41
N VAL A 43 -0.73 -6.51 0.18
CA VAL A 43 -0.14 -5.44 -0.62
C VAL A 43 -1.11 -5.08 -1.73
N ILE A 44 -1.50 -3.81 -1.79
CA ILE A 44 -2.50 -3.29 -2.74
C ILE A 44 -1.84 -2.23 -3.61
N LEU A 45 -1.99 -2.36 -4.92
CA LEU A 45 -1.55 -1.41 -5.92
C LEU A 45 -2.75 -0.62 -6.44
N PHE A 46 -2.69 0.70 -6.39
CA PHE A 46 -3.78 1.56 -6.86
C PHE A 46 -3.21 2.89 -7.40
N GLU A 47 -4.02 3.64 -8.14
CA GLU A 47 -3.63 4.99 -8.59
C GLU A 47 -4.11 6.09 -7.64
N PRO A 48 -3.34 7.19 -7.52
CA PRO A 48 -3.87 8.43 -6.98
C PRO A 48 -5.00 8.95 -7.89
N ASN A 49 -6.21 9.06 -7.37
CA ASN A 49 -7.36 9.63 -8.08
C ASN A 49 -8.23 10.45 -7.11
N ARG A 50 -8.69 11.62 -7.54
CA ARG A 50 -9.46 12.55 -6.68
C ARG A 50 -10.94 12.20 -6.59
N GLU A 51 -11.49 11.50 -7.57
CA GLU A 51 -12.91 11.12 -7.62
C GLU A 51 -13.20 9.81 -6.88
N GLN A 52 -12.32 8.81 -6.97
CA GLN A 52 -12.58 7.46 -6.45
C GLN A 52 -11.31 6.64 -6.22
N PHE A 53 -11.47 5.51 -5.52
CA PHE A 53 -10.42 4.50 -5.38
C PHE A 53 -10.37 3.58 -6.61
N VAL A 54 -9.21 3.50 -7.28
CA VAL A 54 -9.00 2.66 -8.48
C VAL A 54 -7.85 1.68 -8.24
N GLU A 55 -8.20 0.45 -7.93
CA GLU A 55 -7.26 -0.65 -7.67
C GLU A 55 -6.78 -1.30 -8.98
N HIS A 56 -5.47 -1.57 -9.05
CA HIS A 56 -4.81 -2.26 -10.18
C HIS A 56 -4.39 -3.69 -9.85
N GLY A 57 -4.36 -4.05 -8.58
CA GLY A 57 -4.11 -5.42 -8.14
C GLY A 57 -3.76 -5.51 -6.66
N ARG A 58 -3.74 -6.74 -6.16
CA ARG A 58 -3.35 -7.06 -4.78
C ARG A 58 -2.69 -8.42 -4.69
N PHE A 59 -1.85 -8.61 -3.70
CA PHE A 59 -1.28 -9.92 -3.39
C PHE A 59 -0.98 -10.07 -1.90
N GLU A 60 -0.82 -11.32 -1.48
CA GLU A 60 -0.36 -11.69 -0.15
C GLU A 60 1.12 -12.07 -0.18
N GLN A 61 1.85 -11.69 0.86
CA GLN A 61 3.26 -12.01 1.01
C GLN A 61 3.42 -13.51 1.37
N PRO A 62 4.20 -14.30 0.62
CA PRO A 62 4.50 -15.68 1.01
C PRO A 62 5.36 -15.68 2.28
N ASP A 63 5.18 -16.73 3.09
CA ASP A 63 5.98 -17.01 4.30
C ASP A 63 6.03 -15.90 5.35
N ARG A 64 5.18 -14.85 5.23
CA ARG A 64 5.09 -13.79 6.21
C ARG A 64 4.65 -14.35 7.56
N THR A 65 5.12 -13.70 8.62
CA THR A 65 4.67 -13.99 9.98
C THR A 65 3.20 -13.61 10.15
N ARG A 66 2.56 -13.99 11.26
CA ARG A 66 1.22 -13.49 11.60
C ARG A 66 1.26 -12.15 12.35
N GLU A 67 2.45 -11.61 12.56
CA GLU A 67 2.65 -10.35 13.25
C GLU A 67 2.14 -9.17 12.41
N PRO A 68 1.88 -8.01 13.06
CA PRO A 68 1.51 -6.79 12.37
C PRO A 68 2.55 -6.34 11.33
N ALA A 69 2.07 -6.05 10.12
CA ALA A 69 2.88 -5.63 8.98
C ALA A 69 3.01 -4.09 8.93
N TRP A 70 3.93 -3.51 9.71
CA TRP A 70 4.09 -2.04 9.82
C TRP A 70 5.24 -1.44 9.01
N THR A 71 6.17 -2.25 8.53
CA THR A 71 7.28 -1.73 7.74
C THR A 71 6.78 -1.19 6.40
N HIS A 72 7.25 -0.01 6.03
CA HIS A 72 6.91 0.63 4.77
C HIS A 72 7.45 -0.20 3.60
N PRO A 73 6.68 -0.38 2.51
CA PRO A 73 7.24 -0.90 1.27
C PRO A 73 8.29 0.08 0.74
N VAL A 74 9.37 -0.42 0.13
CA VAL A 74 10.41 0.42 -0.47
C VAL A 74 10.60 0.00 -1.91
N ILE A 75 10.63 0.96 -2.83
CA ILE A 75 10.87 0.69 -4.25
C ILE A 75 12.21 1.29 -4.64
N ALA A 76 13.10 0.46 -5.18
CA ALA A 76 14.40 0.89 -5.69
C ALA A 76 14.82 0.00 -6.86
N ASN A 77 15.36 0.60 -7.92
CA ASN A 77 15.89 -0.11 -9.09
C ASN A 77 14.89 -1.10 -9.73
N GLY A 78 13.61 -0.72 -9.81
CA GLY A 78 12.55 -1.58 -10.37
C GLY A 78 12.14 -2.74 -9.46
N LYS A 79 12.56 -2.75 -8.20
CA LYS A 79 12.25 -3.80 -7.23
C LYS A 79 11.48 -3.24 -6.04
N LEU A 80 10.44 -3.95 -5.64
CA LEU A 80 9.67 -3.71 -4.42
C LEU A 80 10.23 -4.58 -3.30
N TYR A 81 10.73 -3.95 -2.25
CA TYR A 81 11.25 -4.58 -1.05
C TYR A 81 10.22 -4.48 0.06
N ILE A 82 9.90 -5.62 0.67
CA ILE A 82 8.98 -5.70 1.80
C ILE A 82 9.65 -6.49 2.91
N ARG A 83 9.82 -5.85 4.07
CA ARG A 83 10.34 -6.49 5.27
C ARG A 83 9.19 -6.96 6.17
N ASP A 84 9.29 -8.20 6.63
CA ASP A 84 8.41 -8.80 7.62
C ASP A 84 9.24 -9.47 8.72
N GLN A 85 9.44 -8.80 9.84
CA GLN A 85 10.28 -9.28 10.94
C GLN A 85 11.71 -9.64 10.48
N ASN A 86 12.02 -10.95 10.40
CA ASN A 86 13.29 -11.54 9.96
C ASN A 86 13.29 -11.97 8.48
N LEU A 87 12.19 -11.72 7.76
CA LEU A 87 12.04 -12.00 6.33
C LEU A 87 12.16 -10.71 5.52
N LEU A 88 12.87 -10.78 4.39
CA LEU A 88 12.89 -9.74 3.38
C LEU A 88 12.46 -10.33 2.04
N LEU A 89 11.35 -9.84 1.50
CA LEU A 89 10.81 -10.21 0.21
C LEU A 89 11.20 -9.16 -0.82
N CYS A 90 11.45 -9.61 -2.05
CA CYS A 90 11.81 -8.77 -3.17
C CYS A 90 10.99 -9.19 -4.40
N TYR A 91 10.26 -8.23 -4.97
CA TYR A 91 9.44 -8.43 -6.16
C TYR A 91 10.01 -7.59 -7.29
N ASP A 92 10.12 -8.18 -8.48
CA ASP A 92 10.36 -7.38 -9.69
C ASP A 92 9.05 -6.68 -10.09
N VAL A 93 9.09 -5.36 -10.14
CA VAL A 93 7.94 -4.51 -10.49
C VAL A 93 8.25 -3.63 -11.69
N LYS A 94 9.38 -3.88 -12.36
CA LYS A 94 9.71 -3.23 -13.62
C LYS A 94 8.86 -3.86 -14.73
N LYS A 95 8.36 -3.01 -15.64
CA LYS A 95 7.68 -3.44 -16.86
C LYS A 95 8.63 -4.12 -17.82
#